data_AF-A0A967EM09-F1
#
_entry.id   AF-A0A967EM09-F1
#
_cell.length_a   1.000
_cell.length_b   1.000
_cell.length_c   1.000
_cell.angle_alpha   90.00
_cell.angle_beta   90.00
_cell.angle_gamma   90.00
#
_symmetry.space_group_name_H-M   'P 1'
#
loop_
_entity.id
_entity.type
_entity.pdbx_description
1 polymer ?
#
loop_
_entity_poly.entity_id
_entity_poly.type
_entity_poly.pdbx_seq_one_letter_code
_entity_poly.pdbx_strand_id
1 'polypeptide(L)'
;MKITNKVILDLLPLYQAGEASADTKDLIENYFKRYPEFAKEVDELLIKQLPEDIPLSLKPEDEMVILKKTKRLLTFVNGECYFLHGITVFFWRCLMVRNRRCSLALG
;
A
#
# COMPACT_ATOMS: atom_id res chain seq x y z
N MET A 1 6.39 24.13 28.65
CA MET A 1 5.01 23.88 28.17
C MET A 1 4.57 22.52 28.67
N LYS A 2 3.38 22.37 29.26
CA LYS A 2 2.85 21.05 29.64
C LYS A 2 2.12 20.47 28.43
N ILE A 3 2.68 19.43 27.84
CA ILE A 3 2.00 18.69 26.78
C ILE A 3 0.90 17.88 27.44
N THR A 4 -0.33 18.01 26.94
CA THR A 4 -1.49 17.29 27.46
C THR A 4 -1.80 16.08 26.57
N ASN A 5 -2.45 15.07 27.13
CA ASN A 5 -2.89 13.87 26.38
C ASN A 5 -3.69 14.24 25.12
N LYS A 6 -4.50 15.30 25.18
CA LYS A 6 -5.32 15.76 24.05
C LYS A 6 -4.47 16.14 22.83
N VAL A 7 -3.39 16.89 23.07
CA VAL A 7 -2.49 17.31 21.98
C VAL A 7 -1.81 16.11 21.33
N ILE A 8 -1.46 15.08 22.11
CA ILE A 8 -0.89 13.85 21.57
C ILE A 8 -1.92 13.07 20.75
N LEU A 9 -3.17 12.96 21.23
CA LEU A 9 -4.26 12.32 20.48
C LEU A 9 -4.56 13.03 19.16
N ASP A 10 -4.53 14.37 19.13
CA ASP A 10 -4.77 15.15 17.92
C ASP A 10 -3.68 14.93 16.86
N LEU A 11 -2.43 14.70 17.29
CA LEU A 11 -1.28 14.50 16.41
C LEU A 11 -1.09 13.04 15.97
N LEU A 12 -1.74 12.10 16.66
CA LEU A 12 -1.58 10.68 16.44
C LEU A 12 -1.99 10.22 15.02
N PRO A 13 -3.10 10.71 14.41
CA PRO A 13 -3.43 10.34 13.03
C PRO A 13 -2.36 10.75 12.03
N LEU A 14 -1.75 11.92 12.22
CA LEU A 14 -0.66 12.43 11.37
C LEU A 14 0.63 11.63 11.56
N TYR A 15 0.90 11.18 12.79
CA TYR A 15 1.99 10.27 13.09
C TYR A 15 1.80 8.92 12.38
N GLN A 16 0.60 8.34 12.46
CA GLN A 16 0.26 7.07 11.82
C GLN A 16 0.29 7.16 10.29
N ALA A 17 -0.17 8.27 9.71
CA ALA A 17 -0.08 8.53 8.27
C ALA A 17 1.38 8.75 7.80
N GLY A 18 2.34 8.88 8.71
CA GLY A 18 3.75 9.13 8.39
C GLY A 18 4.06 10.57 7.97
N GLU A 19 3.04 11.42 7.90
CA GLU A 19 3.07 12.82 7.45
C GLU A 19 3.53 13.80 8.54
N ALA A 20 3.70 13.34 9.78
CA ALA A 20 4.24 14.15 10.87
C ALA A 20 5.72 14.52 10.64
N SER A 21 6.08 15.75 11.00
CA SER A 21 7.47 16.23 11.00
C SER A 21 8.35 15.44 12.00
N ALA A 22 9.67 15.42 11.78
CA ALA A 22 10.61 14.69 12.64
C ALA A 22 10.51 15.13 14.12
N ASP A 23 10.46 16.44 14.37
CA ASP A 23 10.32 16.99 15.73
C ASP A 23 9.02 16.54 16.42
N THR A 24 7.94 16.37 15.65
CA THR A 24 6.66 15.87 16.16
C THR A 24 6.71 14.38 16.48
N LYS A 25 7.42 13.59 15.67
CA LYS A 25 7.63 12.15 15.92
C LYS A 25 8.43 11.95 17.21
N ASP A 26 9.55 12.66 17.35
CA ASP A 26 10.40 12.59 18.53
C ASP A 26 9.64 13.02 19.79
N LEU A 27 8.77 14.03 19.69
CA LEU A 27 7.92 14.47 20.79
C LEU A 27 6.92 13.38 21.22
N ILE A 28 6.26 12.72 20.29
CA ILE A 28 5.30 11.64 20.56
C ILE A 28 6.01 10.42 21.17
N GLU A 29 7.14 10.01 20.62
CA GLU A 29 7.91 8.87 21.14
C GLU A 29 8.44 9.12 22.57
N ASN A 30 8.96 10.32 22.83
CA ASN A 30 9.42 10.70 24.17
C ASN A 30 8.25 10.80 25.16
N TYR A 31 7.05 11.14 24.68
CA TYR A 31 5.85 11.14 25.49
C TYR A 31 5.42 9.72 25.87
N PHE A 32 5.40 8.78 24.92
CA PHE A 32 5.08 7.38 25.17
C PHE A 32 6.10 6.68 26.08
N LYS A 33 7.39 7.00 25.95
CA LYS A 33 8.43 6.49 26.88
C LYS A 33 8.21 6.95 28.32
N ARG A 34 7.70 8.17 28.52
CA ARG A 34 7.44 8.73 29.86
C ARG A 34 6.13 8.23 30.46
N TYR A 35 5.13 7.95 29.63
CA TYR A 35 3.79 7.54 30.03
C TYR A 35 3.38 6.24 29.33
N PRO A 36 3.95 5.08 29.74
CA PRO A 36 3.70 3.81 29.07
C PRO A 36 2.25 3.34 29.17
N GLU A 37 1.53 3.70 30.24
CA GLU A 37 0.10 3.35 30.36
C GLU A 37 -0.76 4.08 29.32
N PHE A 38 -0.41 5.33 28.98
CA PHE A 38 -1.10 6.08 27.93
C PHE A 38 -0.82 5.49 26.54
N ALA A 39 0.36 4.94 26.30
CA ALA A 39 0.67 4.24 25.04
C ALA A 39 -0.23 3.01 24.86
N LYS A 40 -0.44 2.22 25.93
CA LYS A 40 -1.37 1.08 25.90
C LYS A 40 -2.80 1.51 25.65
N GLU A 41 -3.28 2.57 26.32
CA GLU A 41 -4.61 3.12 26.09
C GLU A 41 -4.80 3.54 24.62
N VAL A 42 -3.78 4.18 24.04
CA VAL A 42 -3.78 4.56 22.63
C VAL A 42 -3.83 3.35 21.72
N ASP A 43 -3.02 2.32 21.97
CA ASP A 43 -3.03 1.08 21.18
C ASP A 43 -4.40 0.39 21.24
N GLU A 44 -5.02 0.31 22.43
CA GLU A 44 -6.38 -0.22 22.60
C GLU A 44 -7.42 0.61 21.85
N LEU A 45 -7.30 1.94 21.87
CA LEU A 45 -8.18 2.83 21.09
C LEU A 45 -8.00 2.64 19.59
N LEU A 46 -6.77 2.44 19.10
CA LEU A 46 -6.51 2.16 17.69
C LEU A 46 -7.14 0.84 17.26
N ILE A 47 -6.97 -0.20 18.07
CA ILE A 47 -7.55 -1.53 17.83
C ILE A 47 -9.08 -1.43 17.81
N LYS A 48 -9.67 -0.67 18.75
CA LYS A 48 -11.12 -0.46 18.84
C LYS A 48 -11.70 0.44 17.73
N GLN A 49 -10.91 1.35 17.19
CA GLN A 49 -11.29 2.18 16.04
C GLN A 49 -11.24 1.42 14.72
N LEU A 50 -10.48 0.32 14.66
CA LEU A 50 -10.62 -0.64 13.59
C LEU A 50 -12.00 -1.31 13.79
N PRO A 51 -12.96 -1.16 12.87
CA PRO A 51 -14.20 -1.91 12.97
C PRO A 51 -13.85 -3.39 12.84
N GLU A 52 -13.75 -4.08 13.98
CA GLU A 52 -13.45 -5.51 14.11
C GLU A 52 -14.54 -6.37 13.44
N ASP A 53 -15.69 -5.76 13.17
CA ASP A 53 -16.82 -6.33 12.49
C ASP A 53 -17.45 -5.24 11.59
N ILE A 54 -16.93 -5.09 10.37
CA ILE A 54 -17.76 -4.59 9.28
C ILE A 54 -18.87 -5.64 9.13
N PRO A 55 -20.15 -5.36 9.42
CA PRO A 55 -21.19 -6.24 8.94
C PRO A 55 -21.23 -5.97 7.44
N LEU A 56 -20.41 -6.71 6.68
CA LEU A 56 -20.59 -6.89 5.25
C LEU A 56 -21.87 -7.72 5.10
N SER A 57 -23.01 -7.13 5.47
CA SER A 57 -24.29 -7.49 4.85
C SER A 57 -24.26 -6.87 3.45
N LEU A 58 -23.30 -7.35 2.66
CA LEU A 58 -23.30 -7.17 1.23
C LEU A 58 -24.48 -8.00 0.77
N LYS A 59 -25.49 -7.32 0.24
CA LYS A 59 -26.48 -8.05 -0.53
C LYS A 59 -25.75 -8.65 -1.74
N PRO A 60 -26.13 -9.84 -2.24
CA PRO A 60 -25.43 -10.49 -3.36
C PRO A 60 -25.25 -9.58 -4.59
N GLU A 61 -26.15 -8.62 -4.78
CA GLU A 61 -26.07 -7.58 -5.80
C GLU A 61 -24.91 -6.58 -5.59
N ASP A 62 -24.62 -6.21 -4.34
CA ASP A 62 -23.60 -5.23 -4.00
C ASP A 62 -22.19 -5.83 -4.12
N GLU A 63 -22.02 -7.11 -3.79
CA GLU A 63 -20.76 -7.83 -4.01
C GLU A 63 -20.37 -7.82 -5.47
N MET A 64 -21.30 -8.22 -6.35
CA MET A 64 -21.04 -8.26 -7.78
C MET A 64 -20.79 -6.86 -8.35
N VAL A 65 -21.48 -5.84 -7.87
CA VAL A 65 -21.27 -4.46 -8.32
C VAL A 65 -19.90 -3.95 -7.88
N ILE A 66 -19.49 -4.20 -6.64
CA ILE A 66 -18.18 -3.79 -6.13
C ILE A 66 -17.08 -4.55 -6.85
N LEU A 67 -17.18 -5.88 -6.94
CA LEU A 67 -16.20 -6.71 -7.64
C LEU A 67 -16.07 -6.33 -9.11
N LYS A 68 -17.17 -6.01 -9.80
CA LYS A 68 -17.15 -5.58 -11.20
C LYS A 68 -16.53 -4.19 -11.37
N LYS A 69 -16.81 -3.25 -10.46
CA LYS A 69 -16.18 -1.92 -10.46
C LYS A 69 -14.68 -2.04 -10.20
N THR A 70 -14.29 -2.80 -9.19
CA THR A 70 -12.88 -3.04 -8.83
C THR A 70 -12.14 -3.77 -9.96
N LYS A 71 -12.71 -4.83 -10.54
CA LYS A 71 -12.11 -5.56 -11.67
C LYS A 71 -11.96 -4.69 -12.91
N ARG A 72 -12.92 -3.80 -13.19
CA ARG A 72 -12.83 -2.88 -14.33
C ARG A 72 -11.65 -1.91 -14.17
N LEU A 73 -11.46 -1.37 -12.97
CA LEU A 73 -10.33 -0.50 -12.66
C LEU A 73 -9.00 -1.25 -12.75
N LEU A 74 -8.92 -2.46 -12.20
CA LEU A 74 -7.71 -3.28 -12.25
C LEU A 74 -7.37 -3.76 -13.67
N THR A 75 -8.37 -4.05 -14.50
CA THR A 75 -8.12 -4.48 -15.89
C THR A 75 -7.65 -3.30 -16.75
N PHE A 76 -8.14 -2.08 -16.48
CA PHE A 76 -7.66 -0.88 -17.17
C PHE A 76 -6.21 -0.55 -16.79
N VAL A 77 -5.88 -0.66 -15.50
CA VAL A 77 -4.50 -0.43 -15.01
C VAL A 77 -3.54 -1.53 -15.48
N ASN A 78 -3.98 -2.80 -15.53
CA ASN A 78 -3.10 -3.93 -15.88
C ASN A 78 -3.04 -4.26 -17.38
N GLY A 79 -3.98 -3.79 -18.20
CA GLY A 79 -4.10 -4.20 -19.61
C GLY A 79 -3.02 -3.65 -20.55
N GLU A 80 -2.49 -2.46 -20.26
CA GLU A 80 -1.55 -1.77 -21.16
C GLU A 80 -0.11 -2.30 -21.07
N CYS A 81 0.30 -2.92 -19.95
CA CYS A 81 1.69 -3.35 -19.75
C CYS A 81 2.02 -4.74 -20.31
N TYR A 82 1.08 -5.69 -20.35
CA TYR A 82 1.38 -7.08 -20.73
C TYR A 82 1.51 -7.29 -22.25
N PHE A 83 0.80 -6.50 -23.05
CA PHE A 83 0.78 -6.70 -24.50
C PHE A 83 2.09 -6.26 -25.18
N LEU A 84 2.72 -5.20 -24.67
CA LEU A 84 3.98 -4.68 -25.19
C LEU A 84 5.20 -5.52 -24.75
N HIS A 85 5.17 -6.12 -23.55
CA HIS A 85 6.24 -6.98 -23.06
C HIS A 85 6.28 -8.35 -23.77
N GLY A 86 5.14 -8.93 -24.13
CA GLY A 86 5.10 -10.24 -24.79
C GLY A 86 5.73 -10.25 -26.19
N ILE A 87 5.40 -9.25 -27.01
CA ILE A 87 5.88 -9.16 -28.40
C ILE A 87 7.38 -8.84 -28.45
N THR A 88 7.86 -7.96 -27.56
CA THR A 88 9.28 -7.58 -27.49
C THR A 88 10.17 -8.73 -27.05
N VAL A 89 9.78 -9.51 -26.04
CA VAL A 89 10.53 -10.68 -25.58
C VAL A 89 10.57 -11.78 -26.65
N PHE A 90 9.47 -12.02 -27.34
CA PHE A 90 9.40 -13.03 -28.40
C PHE A 90 10.27 -12.65 -29.61
N PHE A 91 10.19 -11.40 -30.07
CA PHE A 91 11.05 -10.90 -31.14
C PHE A 91 12.54 -10.94 -30.77
N TRP A 92 12.91 -10.55 -29.55
CA TRP A 92 14.30 -10.59 -29.10
C TRP A 92 14.83 -12.03 -29.04
N ARG A 93 14.03 -12.98 -28.53
CA ARG A 93 14.41 -14.41 -28.48
C ARG A 93 14.64 -14.97 -29.90
N CYS A 94 13.77 -14.65 -30.85
CA CYS A 94 13.92 -15.07 -32.25
C CYS A 94 15.13 -14.41 -32.94
N LEU A 95 15.37 -13.13 -32.70
CA LEU A 95 16.52 -12.41 -33.27
C LEU A 95 17.84 -12.97 -32.71
N MET A 96 17.90 -13.28 -31.41
CA MET A 96 19.12 -13.75 -30.76
C MET A 96 19.52 -15.17 -31.20
N VAL A 97 18.56 -16.08 -31.42
CA VAL A 97 18.84 -17.43 -31.95
C VAL A 97 19.31 -17.39 -33.41
N ARG A 98 18.82 -16.42 -34.20
CA ARG A 98 19.21 -16.26 -35.60
C ARG A 98 20.60 -15.64 -35.75
N ASN A 99 20.97 -14.67 -34.89
CA ASN A 99 22.24 -13.96 -35.02
C ASN A 99 23.47 -14.84 -34.69
N ARG A 100 23.34 -15.83 -33.77
CA ARG A 100 24.46 -16.75 -33.48
C ARG A 100 24.82 -17.71 -34.62
N ARG A 101 23.89 -18.04 -35.53
CA ARG A 101 24.18 -18.89 -36.70
C ARG A 101 24.82 -18.11 -37.86
N CYS A 102 24.55 -16.81 -37.99
CA CYS A 102 25.08 -16.02 -39.09
C CYS A 102 26.54 -15.57 -38.88
N SER A 103 27.00 -15.40 -37.63
CA SER A 103 28.38 -14.95 -37.37
C SER A 103 29.47 -16.00 -37.65
N LEU A 104 29.12 -17.28 -37.80
CA LEU A 104 30.08 -18.38 -38.02
C LEU A 104 30.21 -18.80 -39.49
N ALA A 105 29.45 -18.18 -40.40
CA ALA A 105 29.36 -18.57 -41.80
C ALA A 105 30.02 -17.58 -42.78
N LEU A 106 30.69 -16.53 -42.30
CA LEU A 106 31.31 -15.48 -43.13
C LEU A 106 32.70 -15.06 -42.59
N GLY A 107 33.50 -16.05 -42.15
CA GLY A 107 34.92 -15.93 -41.90
C GLY A 107 35.67 -17.03 -42.64
#